data_AF-S5MKI9-F1
#
_entry.id   AF-S5MKI9-F1
#
_cell.length_a   1.000
_cell.length_b   1.000
_cell.length_c   1.000
_cell.angle_alpha   90.00
_cell.angle_beta   90.00
_cell.angle_gamma   90.00
#
_symmetry.space_group_name_H-M   'P 1'
#
loop_
_entity.id
_entity.type
_entity.pdbx_description
1 polymer ?
#
loop_
_entity_poly.entity_id
_entity_poly.type
_entity_poly.pdbx_seq_one_letter_code
_entity_poly.pdbx_strand_id
1 'polypeptide(L)'
;MKKIRLDDIATNAWSNAMLCQCGSQEDKLDIHRLCIVCLKTMDYNKHYSKENGPDAWNIKFYNNENYNEVEFSGITMAVHKDCFI
;
A
#
# COMPACT_ATOMS: atom_id res chain seq x y z
N MET A 1 18.59 6.41 15.67
CA MET A 1 17.37 6.23 14.85
C MET A 1 16.16 6.02 15.77
N LYS A 2 15.07 6.78 15.58
CA LYS A 2 13.79 6.47 16.24
C LYS A 2 13.20 5.23 15.57
N LYS A 3 12.66 4.27 16.35
CA LYS A 3 11.90 3.14 15.81
C LYS A 3 10.63 3.70 15.16
N ILE A 4 10.43 3.43 13.87
CA ILE A 4 9.17 3.73 13.16
C ILE A 4 8.12 2.74 13.64
N ARG A 5 6.87 3.20 13.88
CA ARG A 5 5.78 2.30 14.27
C ARG A 5 5.30 1.55 13.03
N LEU A 6 4.93 0.27 13.18
CA LEU A 6 4.39 -0.53 12.07
C LEU A 6 3.18 0.15 11.40
N ASP A 7 2.37 0.86 12.18
CA ASP A 7 1.22 1.63 11.69
C ASP A 7 1.63 2.79 10.77
N ASP A 8 2.79 3.41 11.01
CA ASP A 8 3.31 4.49 10.16
C ASP A 8 3.71 3.95 8.78
N ILE A 9 4.28 2.74 8.74
CA ILE A 9 4.66 2.05 7.50
C ILE A 9 3.41 1.70 6.70
N ALA A 10 2.37 1.17 7.35
CA ALA A 10 1.10 0.85 6.71
C ALA A 10 0.41 2.11 6.15
N THR A 11 0.39 3.20 6.92
CA THR A 11 -0.18 4.49 6.50
C THR A 11 0.58 5.06 5.30
N ASN A 12 1.90 5.01 5.31
CA ASN A 12 2.73 5.47 4.19
C ASN A 12 2.50 4.61 2.93
N ALA A 13 2.46 3.29 3.09
CA ALA A 13 2.17 2.36 2.00
C ALA A 13 0.80 2.63 1.35
N TRP A 14 -0.22 2.89 2.18
CA TRP A 14 -1.56 3.24 1.71
C TRP A 14 -1.60 4.59 0.99
N SER A 15 -0.93 5.59 1.54
CA SER A 15 -0.86 6.94 0.98
C SER A 15 -0.20 6.96 -0.41
N ASN A 16 0.78 6.08 -0.63
CA ASN A 16 1.45 5.89 -1.91
C ASN A 16 0.68 4.99 -2.89
N ALA A 17 -0.43 4.39 -2.47
CA ALA A 17 -1.24 3.54 -3.34
C ALA A 17 -2.07 4.37 -4.34
N MET A 18 -2.30 3.79 -5.52
CA MET A 18 -3.02 4.45 -6.61
C MET A 18 -4.46 4.76 -6.18
N LEU A 19 -4.94 5.98 -6.46
CA LEU A 19 -6.33 6.37 -6.18
C LEU A 19 -7.31 5.61 -7.10
N CYS A 20 -8.48 5.21 -6.58
CA CYS A 20 -9.52 4.56 -7.37
C CYS A 20 -10.32 5.57 -8.22
N GLN A 21 -10.72 6.70 -7.63
CA GLN A 21 -11.43 7.81 -8.33
C GLN A 21 -12.70 7.35 -9.06
N CYS A 22 -13.33 6.27 -8.60
CA CYS A 22 -14.56 5.75 -9.18
C CYS A 22 -15.80 6.59 -8.81
N GLY A 23 -15.65 7.54 -7.88
CA GLY A 23 -16.70 8.47 -7.46
C GLY A 23 -17.59 7.93 -6.35
N SER A 24 -17.22 6.80 -5.75
CA SER A 24 -17.96 6.22 -4.62
C SER A 24 -17.68 7.00 -3.32
N GLN A 25 -18.44 6.70 -2.27
CA GLN A 25 -18.25 7.36 -0.98
C GLN A 25 -16.91 6.96 -0.32
N GLU A 26 -16.45 5.75 -0.58
CA GLU A 26 -15.21 5.17 -0.09
C GLU A 26 -13.97 5.94 -0.58
N ASP A 27 -13.98 6.49 -1.80
CA ASP A 27 -12.93 7.39 -2.31
C ASP A 27 -12.78 8.64 -1.40
N LYS A 28 -13.91 9.21 -0.94
CA LYS A 28 -13.90 10.43 -0.10
C LYS A 28 -13.35 10.18 1.29
N LEU A 29 -13.44 8.94 1.76
CA LEU A 29 -12.99 8.51 3.07
C LEU A 29 -11.61 7.84 3.02
N ASP A 30 -10.98 7.82 1.85
CA ASP A 30 -9.73 7.12 1.62
C ASP A 30 -9.77 5.63 2.02
N ILE A 31 -10.95 5.01 1.90
CA ILE A 31 -11.18 3.62 2.30
C ILE A 31 -10.70 2.66 1.22
N HIS A 32 -10.76 3.05 -0.06
CA HIS A 32 -10.34 2.16 -1.14
C HIS A 32 -9.34 2.78 -2.12
N ARG A 33 -8.40 1.95 -2.56
CA ARG A 33 -7.30 2.30 -3.47
C ARG A 33 -7.17 1.23 -4.54
N LEU A 34 -6.42 1.48 -5.60
CA LEU A 34 -6.14 0.48 -6.62
C LEU A 34 -4.80 -0.18 -6.34
N CYS A 35 -4.78 -1.50 -6.47
CA CYS A 35 -3.53 -2.24 -6.53
C CYS A 35 -2.82 -1.87 -7.84
N ILE A 36 -1.58 -1.35 -7.75
CA ILE A 36 -0.82 -0.95 -8.95
C ILE A 36 -0.55 -2.12 -9.91
N VAL A 37 -0.55 -3.35 -9.41
CA VAL A 37 -0.24 -4.56 -10.20
C VAL A 37 -1.44 -5.02 -11.02
N CYS A 38 -2.61 -5.16 -10.39
CA CYS A 38 -3.78 -5.76 -11.03
C CYS A 38 -4.92 -4.76 -11.32
N LEU A 39 -4.75 -3.49 -10.94
CA LEU A 39 -5.72 -2.40 -11.10
C LEU A 39 -7.10 -2.67 -10.51
N LYS A 40 -7.20 -3.65 -9.60
CA LYS A 40 -8.40 -3.92 -8.82
C LYS A 40 -8.37 -3.14 -7.52
N THR A 41 -9.56 -2.84 -7.02
CA THR A 41 -9.79 -2.13 -5.76
C THR A 41 -9.30 -2.96 -4.57
N MET A 42 -8.61 -2.29 -3.65
CA MET A 42 -8.20 -2.74 -2.32
C MET A 42 -8.96 -1.91 -1.28
N ASP A 43 -9.26 -2.49 -0.13
CA ASP A 43 -9.94 -1.82 0.99
C ASP A 43 -8.98 -1.71 2.18
N TYR A 44 -8.80 -0.50 2.71
CA TYR A 44 -7.92 -0.18 3.82
C TYR A 44 -8.15 -1.10 5.02
N ASN A 45 -9.42 -1.43 5.30
CA ASN A 45 -9.81 -2.25 6.43
C ASN A 45 -9.45 -3.73 6.25
N LYS A 46 -9.27 -4.18 5.00
CA LYS A 46 -8.86 -5.55 4.64
C LYS A 46 -7.34 -5.72 4.60
N HIS A 47 -6.62 -5.10 5.53
CA HIS A 47 -5.18 -5.30 5.64
C HIS A 47 -4.85 -6.76 5.99
N TYR A 48 -3.77 -7.33 5.45
CA TYR A 48 -3.43 -8.75 5.61
C TYR A 48 -3.27 -9.21 7.08
N SER A 49 -2.95 -8.28 7.99
CA SER A 49 -2.85 -8.57 9.42
C SER A 49 -4.20 -8.73 10.11
N LYS A 50 -5.30 -8.29 9.46
CA LYS A 50 -6.68 -8.37 9.95
C LYS A 50 -7.52 -9.37 9.16
N GLU A 51 -7.28 -9.48 7.86
CA GLU A 51 -8.03 -10.35 6.94
C GLU A 51 -7.08 -11.16 6.06
N ASN A 52 -7.41 -12.43 5.79
CA ASN A 52 -6.54 -13.34 5.03
C ASN A 52 -7.10 -13.70 3.63
N GLY A 53 -8.11 -12.98 3.15
CA GLY A 53 -8.72 -13.19 1.83
C GLY A 53 -7.83 -12.73 0.66
N PRO A 54 -8.18 -13.13 -0.58
CA PRO A 54 -7.45 -12.74 -1.80
C PRO A 54 -7.51 -11.23 -2.07
N ASP A 55 -8.54 -10.56 -1.55
CA ASP A 55 -8.73 -9.11 -1.65
C ASP A 55 -7.96 -8.34 -0.56
N ALA A 56 -7.28 -9.04 0.36
CA ALA A 56 -6.49 -8.39 1.39
C ALA A 56 -5.26 -7.73 0.77
N TRP A 57 -4.84 -6.58 1.31
CA TRP A 57 -3.65 -5.88 0.84
C TRP A 57 -2.48 -6.03 1.83
N ASN A 58 -1.26 -5.92 1.29
CA ASN A 58 0.00 -6.02 1.99
C ASN A 58 0.94 -4.88 1.54
N ILE A 59 1.98 -4.66 2.32
CA ILE A 59 3.03 -3.68 2.07
C ILE A 59 4.12 -4.36 1.23
N LYS A 60 4.46 -3.76 0.09
CA LYS A 60 5.66 -4.10 -0.67
C LYS A 60 6.62 -2.93 -0.67
N PHE A 61 7.90 -3.27 -0.70
CA PHE A 61 9.00 -2.31 -0.74
C PHE A 61 9.51 -2.25 -2.17
N TYR A 62 9.43 -1.08 -2.78
CA TYR A 62 10.02 -0.82 -4.09
C TYR A 62 11.34 -0.10 -3.88
N ASN A 63 12.44 -0.76 -4.23
CA ASN A 63 13.77 -0.15 -4.27
C ASN A 63 13.98 0.47 -5.65
N ASN A 64 14.09 1.79 -5.72
CA ASN A 64 14.56 2.45 -6.93
C ASN A 64 16.09 2.34 -6.97
N GLU A 65 16.63 1.49 -7.84
CA GLU A 65 18.08 1.27 -7.98
C GLU A 65 18.86 2.56 -8.27
N ASN A 66 18.20 3.61 -8.78
CA ASN A 66 18.81 4.92 -9.07
C ASN A 66 18.99 5.84 -7.83
N TYR A 67 18.56 5.42 -6.64
CA TYR A 67 18.60 6.25 -5.42
C TYR A 67 19.57 5.71 -4.34
N ASN A 68 20.45 4.77 -4.70
CA ASN A 68 21.28 3.97 -3.79
C ASN A 68 22.69 4.54 -3.52
N GLU A 69 22.79 5.82 -3.13
CA GLU A 69 24.04 6.32 -2.52
C GLU A 69 23.93 6.55 -1.01
N VAL A 70 22.72 6.63 -0.42
CA VAL A 70 22.58 6.91 1.01
C VAL A 70 21.28 6.30 1.56
N GLU A 71 21.41 5.44 2.58
CA GLU A 71 20.38 5.05 3.57
C GLU A 71 18.93 4.83 3.07
N PHE A 72 18.57 3.58 2.76
CA PHE A 72 17.20 3.04 2.64
C PHE A 72 16.09 4.04 2.23
N SER A 73 16.11 4.48 0.97
CA SER A 73 15.13 5.38 0.35
C SER A 73 14.05 4.63 -0.44
N GLY A 74 13.63 3.45 0.04
CA GLY A 74 12.59 2.64 -0.61
C GLY A 74 11.19 3.25 -0.46
N ILE A 75 10.37 3.19 -1.51
CA ILE A 75 8.95 3.57 -1.43
C ILE A 75 8.17 2.34 -0.94
N THR A 76 7.39 2.51 0.12
CA THR A 76 6.42 1.49 0.53
C THR A 76 5.12 1.68 -0.24
N MET A 77 4.56 0.60 -0.76
CA MET A 77 3.30 0.61 -1.51
C MET A 77 2.34 -0.45 -0.99
N ALA A 78 1.05 -0.12 -0.94
CA ALA A 78 -0.01 -1.10 -0.73
C ALA A 78 -0.33 -1.81 -2.06
N VAL A 79 -0.34 -3.14 -2.03
CA VAL A 79 -0.78 -4.00 -3.13
C VAL A 79 -1.59 -5.15 -2.58
N HIS A 80 -2.40 -5.82 -3.40
CA HIS A 80 -3.02 -7.08 -3.00
C HIS A 80 -1.95 -8.05 -2.50
N LYS A 81 -2.28 -8.79 -1.44
CA LYS A 81 -1.39 -9.73 -0.74
C LYS A 81 -0.73 -10.72 -1.71
N ASP A 82 -1.51 -11.16 -2.70
CA ASP A 82 -1.10 -12.15 -3.71
C ASP A 82 -0.52 -11.52 -4.98
N CYS A 83 -0.44 -10.19 -5.07
CA CYS A 83 0.21 -9.48 -6.17
C CYS A 83 1.73 -9.30 -5.92
N PHE A 84 2.50 -9.37 -7.01
CA PHE A 84 3.96 -9.20 -7.02
C PHE A 84 4.31 -7.99 -7.89
N ILE A 85 5.25 -7.17 -7.42
CA ILE A 85 5.83 -6.01 -8.13
C ILE A 85 7.14 -6.44 -8.75
#